data_AF-A0A235B3A3-F1
#
_entry.id   AF-A0A235B3A3-F1
#
_cell.length_a   1.000
_cell.length_b   1.000
_cell.length_c   1.000
_cell.angle_alpha   90.00
_cell.angle_beta   90.00
_cell.angle_gamma   90.00
#
_symmetry.space_group_name_H-M   'P 1'
#
loop_
_entity.id
_entity.type
_entity.pdbx_description
1 polymer ?
#
loop_
_entity_poly.entity_id
_entity_poly.type
_entity_poly.pdbx_seq_one_letter_code
_entity_poly.pdbx_strand_id
1 'polypeptide(L)' 'MPYWLRKQLKRAFQGKDRRQIRILNDCWFQYQERNTGETHPMVYTLNEDHP' A
#
# COMPACT_ATOMS: atom_id res chain seq x y z
N MET A 1 3.60 4.20 1.50
CA MET A 1 2.63 3.22 0.97
C MET A 1 3.00 1.84 1.48
N PRO A 2 2.10 1.09 2.15
CA PRO A 2 2.42 -0.23 2.66
C PRO A 2 2.91 -1.17 1.57
N TYR A 3 3.77 -2.12 1.92
CA TYR A 3 4.33 -3.08 0.97
C TYR A 3 3.24 -3.87 0.24
N TRP A 4 2.20 -4.29 0.97
CA TRP A 4 1.05 -4.99 0.40
C TRP A 4 0.32 -4.15 -0.65
N LEU A 5 0.16 -2.84 -0.41
CA LEU A 5 -0.52 -1.92 -1.31
C LEU A 5 0.31 -1.68 -2.57
N ARG A 6 1.64 -1.59 -2.42
CA ARG A 6 2.59 -1.52 -3.54
C ARG A 6 2.55 -2.78 -4.41
N LYS A 7 2.45 -3.98 -3.80
CA LYS A 7 2.34 -5.26 -4.53
C LYS A 7 1.03 -5.37 -5.33
N GLN A 8 -0.08 -4.89 -4.75
CA GLN A 8 -1.38 -4.81 -5.42
C GLN A 8 -1.36 -3.84 -6.61
N LEU A 9 -0.78 -2.64 -6.45
CA LEU A 9 -0.62 -1.69 -7.54
C LEU A 9 0.24 -2.22 -8.69
N LYS A 10 1.34 -2.90 -8.37
CA LYS A 10 2.20 -3.51 -9.40
C LYS A 10 1.44 -4.52 -10.26
N ARG A 11 0.60 -5.36 -9.64
CA ARG A 11 -0.25 -6.32 -10.36
C ARG A 11 -1.33 -5.63 -11.19
N ALA A 12 -2.03 -4.65 -10.61
CA ALA A 12 -3.06 -3.89 -11.33
C ALA A 12 -2.47 -3.12 -12.53
N PHE A 13 -1.26 -2.58 -12.39
CA PHE A 13 -0.54 -1.91 -13.47
C PHE A 13 -0.14 -2.88 -14.60
N GLN A 14 0.37 -4.06 -14.26
CA GLN A 14 0.67 -5.11 -15.24
C GLN A 14 -0.59 -5.59 -15.98
N GLY A 15 -1.72 -5.70 -15.27
CA GLY A 15 -3.02 -6.04 -15.86
C GLY A 15 -3.70 -4.89 -16.62
N LYS A 16 -3.12 -3.68 -16.61
CA LYS A 16 -3.73 -2.45 -17.14
C LYS A 16 -5.12 -2.14 -16.55
N ASP A 17 -5.40 -2.62 -15.35
CA ASP A 17 -6.68 -2.45 -14.64
C ASP A 17 -6.78 -1.06 -14.01
N ARG A 18 -7.11 -0.07 -14.84
CA ARG A 18 -7.22 1.35 -14.43
C ARG A 18 -8.22 1.55 -13.29
N ARG A 19 -9.29 0.75 -13.25
CA ARG A 19 -10.28 0.79 -12.16
C ARG A 19 -9.68 0.37 -10.83
N GLN A 20 -8.90 -0.71 -10.82
CA GLN A 20 -8.24 -1.21 -9.62
C GLN A 20 -7.16 -0.24 -9.15
N ILE A 21 -6.40 0.37 -10.06
CA ILE A 21 -5.41 1.41 -9.74
C ILE A 21 -6.08 2.60 -9.05
N ARG A 22 -7.22 3.08 -9.57
CA ARG A 22 -7.97 4.20 -8.97
C ARG A 22 -8.44 3.85 -7.54
N ILE A 23 -9.05 2.68 -7.35
CA ILE A 23 -9.49 2.22 -6.02
C ILE A 23 -8.30 2.11 -5.05
N LEU A 24 -7.19 1.53 -5.49
CA LEU A 24 -5.99 1.38 -4.65
C LEU A 24 -5.37 2.74 -4.27
N ASN A 25 -5.42 3.72 -5.16
CA ASN A 25 -5.01 5.09 -4.87
C ASN A 25 -5.97 5.75 -3.87
N ASP A 26 -7.28 5.62 -4.05
CA ASP A 26 -8.27 6.18 -3.12
C ASP A 26 -8.14 5.55 -1.73
N CYS A 27 -7.86 4.25 -1.66
CA CYS A 27 -7.54 3.56 -0.40
C CYS A 27 -6.24 4.08 0.24
N TRP A 28 -5.22 4.40 -0.55
CA TRP A 28 -3.97 4.97 -0.05
C TRP A 28 -4.18 6.35 0.57
N PHE A 29 -4.97 7.22 -0.06
CA PHE A 29 -5.27 8.55 0.46
C PHE A 29 -6.00 8.46 1.80
N GLN A 30 -7.06 7.64 1.88
CA GLN A 30 -7.77 7.40 3.13
C GLN A 30 -6.89 6.78 4.22
N TYR A 31 -6.00 5.86 3.83
CA TYR A 31 -5.02 5.28 4.75
C TYR A 31 -4.02 6.33 5.24
N GLN A 32 -3.52 7.20 4.36
CA GLN A 32 -2.61 8.28 4.72
C GLN A 32 -3.26 9.26 5.70
N GLU A 33 -4.46 9.76 5.39
CA GLU A 33 -5.20 10.70 6.25
C GLU A 33 -5.39 10.16 7.67
N ARG A 34 -5.67 8.85 7.79
CA ARG A 34 -5.83 8.17 9.08
C ARG A 34 -4.52 7.93 9.82
N ASN A 35 -3.40 7.78 9.10
CA ASN A 35 -2.08 7.53 9.71
C ASN A 35 -1.24 8.79 9.95
N THR A 36 -1.60 9.94 9.38
CA THR A 36 -0.95 11.23 9.68
C THR A 36 -1.41 11.84 11.01
N GLY A 37 -2.43 11.28 11.67
CA GLY A 37 -2.91 11.72 12.98
C GLY A 37 -2.33 10.97 14.18
N GLU A 38 -1.73 9.79 13.99
CA GLU A 38 -1.16 8.99 15.08
C GLU A 38 0.20 8.44 14.69
N THR A 39 1.22 8.99 15.34
CA THR A 39 2.56 8.43 15.41
C THR A 39 2.48 7.03 16.03
N HIS A 40 2.34 5.98 15.22
CA HIS A 40 2.64 4.63 15.68
C HIS A 40 3.46 3.85 14.64
N PRO A 41 4.74 3.55 14.92
CA PRO A 41 5.61 2.80 14.04
C PRO A 41 5.30 1.30 14.18
N MET A 42 4.16 0.84 13.66
CA MET A 42 3.90 -0.60 13.63
C MET A 42 4.46 -1.24 12.36
N VAL A 43 5.71 -1.66 12.52
CA VAL A 43 6.21 -2.98 12.13
C VAL A 43 5.93 -3.41 10.68
N TYR A 44 6.71 -2.87 9.73
CA TYR A 44 6.94 -3.54 8.45
C TYR A 44 8.43 -3.77 8.16
N THR A 45 9.27 -3.77 9.20
CA THR A 45 10.70 -4.13 9.15
C THR A 45 11.01 -5.36 10.01
N LEU A 46 10.14 -6.36 9.99
CA LEU A 46 10.44 -7.69 10.54
C LEU A 46 9.85 -8.79 9.66
N ASN A 47 10.03 -8.69 8.34
CA ASN A 47 9.89 -9.80 7.38
C ASN A 47 10.59 -9.41 6.07
N GLU A 48 11.87 -9.02 6.16
CA GLU A 48 12.77 -9.17 5.03
C GLU A 48 13.32 -10.59 5.09
N ASP A 49 13.10 -11.34 4.01
CA ASP A 49 13.74 -12.61 3.69
C ASP A 49 15.18 -12.69 4.21
N HIS A 50 15.42 -13.57 5.18
CA HIS A 50 16.71 -14.27 5.28
C HIS A 50 16.62 -15.46 4.31
N PRO A 51 17.66 -15.77 3.52
CA PRO A 51 17.67 -16.89 2.56
C PRO A 51 17.21 -18.23 3.15
#